data_AF-A0A7L3RY38-F1
#
_entry.id   AF-A0A7L3RY38-F1
#
_cell.length_a   1.000
_cell.length_b   1.000
_cell.length_c   1.000
_cell.angle_alpha   90.00
_cell.angle_beta   90.00
_cell.angle_gamma   90.00
#
_symmetry.space_group_name_H-M   'P 1'
#
loop_
_entity.id
_entity.type
_entity.pdbx_description
1 polymer ?
#
loop_
_entity_poly.entity_id
_entity_poly.type
_entity_poly.pdbx_seq_one_letter_code
_entity_poly.pdbx_strand_id
1 'polypeptide(L)'
;FGGAPPPPRNPCRYVYSWHCPDGPGFSCPFLIDTTGAYFRRDGIAGNYLGGMSPPEEEEPDPGDLSVDDNYFQEQVWPRLARRVPAFSSLRLRSSWAGYYDHNAFDRNGVLGRHPKLENLFLAAGFSGHGLQHAPATGRAVAELVVKGRYESLDLRRLGWRRLVEGEPLEEDGV
;
A
#
# COMPACT_ATOMS: atom_id res chain seq x y z
N PHE A 1 2.70 -31.68 10.68
CA PHE A 1 1.92 -30.87 9.72
C PHE A 1 1.16 -29.84 10.52
N GLY A 2 1.76 -28.66 10.75
CA GLY A 2 1.19 -27.61 11.60
C GLY A 2 1.19 -26.30 10.85
N GLY A 3 0.01 -25.70 10.72
CA GLY A 3 -0.20 -24.30 10.35
C GLY A 3 0.44 -23.87 9.04
N ALA A 4 -0.18 -24.21 7.90
CA ALA A 4 0.01 -23.35 6.74
C ALA A 4 -0.50 -21.95 7.15
N PRO A 5 0.27 -20.87 6.95
CA PRO A 5 -0.24 -19.52 7.18
C PRO A 5 -1.54 -19.35 6.37
N PRO A 6 -2.52 -18.58 6.87
CA PRO A 6 -3.72 -18.29 6.11
C PRO A 6 -3.32 -17.76 4.72
N PRO A 7 -4.11 -18.07 3.67
CA PRO A 7 -3.82 -17.58 2.33
C PRO A 7 -3.63 -16.05 2.39
N PRO A 8 -2.63 -15.51 1.68
CA PRO A 8 -2.44 -14.06 1.64
C PRO A 8 -3.75 -13.42 1.19
N ARG A 9 -4.35 -12.61 2.07
CA ARG A 9 -5.43 -11.72 1.67
C ARG A 9 -4.76 -10.58 0.93
N ASN A 10 -5.05 -10.44 -0.35
CA ASN A 10 -4.64 -9.28 -1.13
C ASN A 10 -5.82 -8.32 -1.19
N PRO A 11 -6.00 -7.45 -0.18
CA PRO A 11 -7.14 -6.56 -0.15
C PRO A 11 -7.18 -5.68 -1.41
N CYS A 12 -8.39 -5.36 -1.84
CA CYS A 12 -8.61 -4.55 -3.03
C CYS A 12 -8.69 -3.08 -2.62
N ARG A 13 -7.95 -2.20 -3.30
CA ARG A 13 -7.90 -0.77 -2.98
C ARG A 13 -8.36 0.04 -4.19
N TYR A 14 -9.33 0.92 -3.97
CA TYR A 14 -9.80 1.85 -4.96
C TYR A 14 -8.97 3.13 -4.95
N VAL A 15 -8.62 3.60 -6.14
CA VAL A 15 -8.02 4.91 -6.35
C VAL A 15 -8.87 5.68 -7.34
N TYR A 16 -9.12 6.94 -7.01
CA TYR A 16 -9.95 7.85 -7.77
C TYR A 16 -9.11 9.02 -8.27
N SER A 17 -9.35 9.41 -9.51
CA SER A 17 -8.82 10.63 -10.11
C SER A 17 -9.93 11.63 -10.32
N TRP A 18 -9.74 12.86 -9.87
CA TRP A 18 -10.69 13.94 -10.08
C TRP A 18 -10.01 15.23 -10.49
N HIS A 19 -10.80 16.11 -11.10
CA HIS A 19 -10.40 17.45 -11.48
C HIS A 19 -11.16 18.46 -10.61
N CYS A 20 -10.43 19.41 -10.01
CA CYS A 20 -10.98 20.52 -9.24
C CYS A 20 -10.08 21.76 -9.42
N PRO A 21 -10.44 22.69 -10.33
CA PRO A 21 -9.57 23.82 -10.67
C PRO A 21 -9.37 24.79 -9.50
N ASP A 22 -10.39 24.92 -8.65
CA ASP A 22 -10.35 25.76 -7.44
C ASP A 22 -9.77 25.03 -6.21
N GLY A 23 -9.28 23.80 -6.40
CA GLY A 23 -8.68 22.99 -5.35
C GLY A 23 -7.27 23.47 -4.94
N PRO A 24 -6.63 22.79 -3.98
CA PRO A 24 -5.31 23.15 -3.46
C PRO A 24 -4.21 23.35 -4.53
N GLY A 25 -3.44 24.42 -4.39
CA GLY A 25 -2.36 24.78 -5.31
C GLY A 25 -1.12 23.87 -5.25
N PHE A 26 -0.03 24.30 -5.89
CA PHE A 26 1.21 23.52 -6.02
C PHE A 26 1.89 23.14 -4.70
N SER A 27 1.68 23.94 -3.65
CA SER A 27 2.23 23.65 -2.32
C SER A 27 1.40 22.63 -1.52
N CYS A 28 0.35 22.05 -2.11
CA CYS A 28 -0.43 21.03 -1.46
C CYS A 28 0.42 19.76 -1.23
N PRO A 29 0.59 19.32 0.02
CA PRO A 29 1.28 18.05 0.29
C PRO A 29 0.41 16.86 -0.11
N PHE A 30 0.99 15.66 -0.02
CA PHE A 30 0.19 14.45 0.16
C PHE A 30 -0.52 14.56 1.51
N LEU A 31 -1.84 14.56 1.50
CA LEU A 31 -2.66 14.70 2.70
C LEU A 31 -3.31 13.36 3.01
N ILE A 32 -3.19 12.92 4.26
CA ILE A 32 -4.03 11.87 4.86
C ILE A 32 -4.87 12.55 5.94
N ASP A 33 -6.19 12.41 5.85
CA ASP A 33 -7.13 12.89 6.84
C ASP A 33 -7.31 11.86 7.96
N THR A 34 -7.75 12.29 9.15
CA THR A 34 -8.00 11.37 10.27
C THR A 34 -9.12 10.38 10.00
N THR A 35 -9.95 10.61 8.98
CA THR A 35 -10.94 9.65 8.48
C THR A 35 -10.35 8.53 7.61
N GLY A 36 -9.06 8.60 7.26
CA GLY A 36 -8.40 7.68 6.33
C GLY A 36 -8.50 8.10 4.86
N ALA A 37 -9.33 9.09 4.53
CA ALA A 37 -9.35 9.68 3.21
C ALA A 37 -8.03 10.38 2.92
N TYR A 38 -7.43 10.15 1.75
CA TYR A 38 -6.18 10.76 1.37
C TYR A 38 -6.27 11.32 -0.05
N PHE A 39 -5.42 12.31 -0.33
CA PHE A 39 -5.22 12.79 -1.69
C PHE A 39 -3.85 13.42 -1.89
N ARG A 40 -3.43 13.50 -3.15
CA ARG A 40 -2.38 14.39 -3.62
C ARG A 40 -2.78 15.07 -4.90
N ARG A 41 -2.12 16.18 -5.19
CA ARG A 41 -2.14 16.77 -6.53
C ARG A 41 -1.48 15.81 -7.53
N ASP A 42 -2.00 15.84 -8.75
CA ASP A 42 -1.48 15.07 -9.88
C ASP A 42 -1.25 16.00 -11.09
N GLY A 43 0.02 16.29 -11.35
CA GLY A 43 0.41 17.26 -12.38
C GLY A 43 -0.01 18.70 -12.09
N ILE A 44 -0.12 19.50 -13.15
CA ILE A 44 -0.27 20.97 -13.05
C ILE A 44 -1.70 21.47 -13.24
N ALA A 45 -2.57 20.68 -13.88
CA ALA A 45 -3.87 21.11 -14.39
C ALA A 45 -5.03 20.91 -13.41
N GLY A 46 -4.81 21.09 -12.10
CA GLY A 46 -5.88 20.96 -11.10
C GLY A 46 -6.46 19.53 -10.99
N ASN A 47 -5.66 18.51 -11.32
CA ASN A 47 -6.02 17.12 -11.09
C ASN A 47 -5.48 16.64 -9.74
N TYR A 48 -6.18 15.66 -9.16
CA TYR A 48 -5.84 15.04 -7.91
C TYR A 48 -6.08 13.54 -8.01
N LEU A 49 -5.36 12.81 -7.16
CA LEU A 49 -5.47 11.37 -6.98
C LEU A 49 -5.63 11.07 -5.51
N GLY A 50 -6.49 10.12 -5.17
CA GLY A 50 -6.69 9.73 -3.79
C GLY A 50 -7.76 8.67 -3.62
N GLY A 51 -8.14 8.43 -2.39
CA GLY A 51 -9.12 7.41 -2.04
C GLY A 51 -9.22 7.24 -0.54
N MET A 52 -9.80 6.12 -0.14
CA MET A 52 -9.90 5.70 1.25
C MET A 52 -9.98 4.17 1.24
N SER A 53 -9.32 3.51 2.19
CA SER A 53 -9.49 2.07 2.37
C SER A 53 -10.83 1.80 3.03
N PRO A 54 -11.64 0.85 2.51
CA PRO A 54 -12.81 0.35 3.23
C PRO A 54 -12.44 -0.21 4.60
N PRO A 55 -13.34 -0.14 5.59
CA PRO A 55 -13.19 -0.90 6.82
C PRO A 55 -13.20 -2.41 6.52
N GLU A 56 -12.68 -3.24 7.43
CA GLU A 56 -12.51 -4.68 7.20
C GLU A 56 -13.84 -5.40 6.91
N GLU A 57 -14.93 -4.91 7.49
CA GLU A 57 -16.28 -5.44 7.31
C GLU A 57 -16.88 -5.14 5.92
N GLU A 58 -16.34 -4.12 5.23
CA GLU A 58 -16.75 -3.67 3.89
C GLU A 58 -15.64 -3.94 2.85
N GLU A 59 -14.65 -4.76 3.20
CA GLU A 59 -13.53 -5.10 2.33
C GLU A 59 -14.05 -5.79 1.04
N PRO A 60 -13.68 -5.32 -0.16
CA PRO A 60 -14.20 -5.87 -1.40
C PRO A 60 -13.73 -7.32 -1.62
N ASP A 61 -14.47 -8.06 -2.45
CA ASP A 61 -14.03 -9.38 -2.90
C ASP A 61 -12.72 -9.25 -3.70
N PRO A 62 -11.60 -9.85 -3.26
CA PRO A 62 -10.33 -9.80 -4.01
C PRO A 62 -10.41 -10.53 -5.37
N GLY A 63 -11.45 -11.32 -5.64
CA GLY A 63 -11.74 -11.87 -6.95
C GLY A 63 -12.25 -10.85 -7.96
N ASP A 64 -12.67 -9.67 -7.51
CA ASP A 64 -13.24 -8.61 -8.35
C ASP A 64 -12.43 -7.30 -8.24
N LEU A 65 -11.98 -6.80 -9.39
CA LEU A 65 -11.28 -5.52 -9.51
C LEU A 65 -12.20 -4.43 -10.11
N SER A 66 -13.51 -4.65 -10.11
CA SER A 66 -14.48 -3.60 -10.35
C SER A 66 -14.38 -2.53 -9.25
N VAL A 67 -14.60 -1.27 -9.63
CA VAL A 67 -14.64 -0.17 -8.68
C VAL A 67 -16.07 0.03 -8.22
N ASP A 68 -16.27 0.11 -6.91
CA ASP A 68 -17.51 0.63 -6.35
C ASP A 68 -17.52 2.17 -6.43
N ASP A 69 -18.28 2.69 -7.40
CA ASP A 69 -18.46 4.13 -7.56
C ASP A 69 -19.30 4.73 -6.44
N ASN A 70 -20.21 3.98 -5.82
CA ASN A 70 -21.03 4.48 -4.69
C ASN A 70 -20.14 4.70 -3.47
N TYR A 71 -19.15 3.84 -3.24
CA TYR A 71 -18.16 4.04 -2.18
C TYR A 71 -17.47 5.41 -2.31
N PHE A 72 -17.16 5.87 -3.52
CA PHE A 72 -16.63 7.22 -3.71
C PHE A 72 -17.64 8.30 -3.30
N GLN A 73 -18.87 8.20 -3.80
CA GLN A 73 -19.92 9.20 -3.57
C GLN A 73 -20.32 9.31 -2.10
N GLU A 74 -20.41 8.18 -1.40
CA GLU A 74 -20.95 8.09 -0.05
C GLU A 74 -19.86 8.19 1.01
N GLN A 75 -18.68 7.62 0.74
CA GLN A 75 -17.62 7.52 1.75
C GLN A 75 -16.47 8.49 1.49
N VAL A 76 -15.92 8.53 0.28
CA VAL A 76 -14.70 9.29 -0.01
C VAL A 76 -14.97 10.78 -0.18
N TRP A 77 -15.86 11.16 -1.09
CA TRP A 77 -16.10 12.55 -1.48
C TRP A 77 -16.57 13.42 -0.31
N PRO A 78 -17.57 13.03 0.53
CA PRO A 78 -18.02 13.87 1.63
C PRO A 78 -16.90 14.21 2.63
N ARG A 79 -15.98 13.26 2.88
CA ARG A 79 -14.81 13.46 3.75
C ARG A 79 -13.79 14.40 3.12
N LEU A 80 -13.50 14.23 1.82
CA LEU A 80 -12.64 15.13 1.06
C LEU A 80 -13.19 16.56 1.02
N ALA A 81 -14.49 16.72 0.73
CA ALA A 81 -15.15 18.03 0.68
C ALA A 81 -15.22 18.71 2.07
N ARG A 82 -15.38 17.93 3.14
CA ARG A 82 -15.30 18.45 4.51
C ARG A 82 -13.90 18.97 4.84
N ARG A 83 -12.85 18.23 4.45
CA ARG A 83 -11.45 18.60 4.71
C ARG A 83 -10.98 19.76 3.83
N VAL A 84 -11.41 19.79 2.58
CA VAL A 84 -11.06 20.78 1.57
C VAL A 84 -12.36 21.27 0.90
N PRO A 85 -12.96 22.37 1.37
CA PRO A 85 -14.26 22.84 0.89
C PRO A 85 -14.38 23.02 -0.63
N ALA A 86 -13.28 23.35 -1.33
CA ALA A 86 -13.25 23.45 -2.79
C ALA A 86 -13.61 22.13 -3.49
N PHE A 87 -13.34 20.98 -2.87
CA PHE A 87 -13.70 19.67 -3.40
C PHE A 87 -15.21 19.39 -3.42
N SER A 88 -16.05 20.27 -2.86
CA SER A 88 -17.50 20.22 -3.08
C SER A 88 -17.89 20.32 -4.57
N SER A 89 -17.04 20.89 -5.42
CA SER A 89 -17.23 21.02 -6.86
C SER A 89 -16.33 20.10 -7.70
N LEU A 90 -15.66 19.11 -7.08
CA LEU A 90 -14.79 18.19 -7.81
C LEU A 90 -15.58 17.43 -8.89
N ARG A 91 -14.87 17.02 -9.95
CA ARG A 91 -15.41 16.14 -11.00
C ARG A 91 -14.56 14.90 -11.10
N LEU A 92 -15.13 13.75 -10.75
CA LEU A 92 -14.49 12.44 -10.94
C LEU A 92 -14.19 12.25 -12.44
N ARG A 93 -12.99 11.75 -12.74
CA ARG A 93 -12.46 11.56 -14.10
C ARG A 93 -12.28 10.08 -14.42
N SER A 94 -11.69 9.35 -13.49
CA SER A 94 -11.46 7.91 -13.62
C SER A 94 -11.28 7.29 -12.24
N SER A 95 -11.40 5.98 -12.20
CA SER A 95 -11.15 5.18 -11.02
C SER A 95 -10.54 3.85 -11.44
N TRP A 96 -9.79 3.23 -10.53
CA TRP A 96 -9.29 1.87 -10.72
C TRP A 96 -9.17 1.17 -9.38
N ALA A 97 -9.23 -0.15 -9.42
CA ALA A 97 -8.96 -1.01 -8.29
C ALA A 97 -7.60 -1.71 -8.47
N GLY A 98 -6.92 -2.02 -7.37
CA GLY A 98 -5.66 -2.74 -7.41
C GLY A 98 -5.44 -3.59 -6.17
N TYR A 99 -4.68 -4.66 -6.34
CA TYR A 99 -4.27 -5.52 -5.24
C TYR A 99 -3.27 -4.83 -4.34
N TYR A 100 -3.50 -4.97 -3.05
CA TYR A 100 -2.60 -4.55 -2.01
C TYR A 100 -1.89 -5.78 -1.46
N ASP A 101 -0.57 -5.87 -1.67
CA ASP A 101 0.26 -6.97 -1.20
C ASP A 101 0.42 -6.90 0.32
N HIS A 102 -0.42 -7.62 1.06
CA HIS A 102 -0.52 -7.53 2.52
C HIS A 102 0.14 -8.75 3.21
N ASN A 103 1.10 -8.48 4.10
CA ASN A 103 1.61 -9.50 5.01
C ASN A 103 0.75 -9.55 6.27
N ALA A 104 -0.06 -10.61 6.39
CA ALA A 104 -0.95 -10.83 7.54
C ALA A 104 -0.22 -11.15 8.85
N PHE A 105 1.08 -11.46 8.83
CA PHE A 105 1.84 -11.80 10.04
C PHE A 105 2.17 -10.55 10.87
N ASP A 106 2.83 -9.57 10.25
CA ASP A 106 3.34 -8.38 10.94
C ASP A 106 3.33 -7.12 10.07
N ARG A 107 2.64 -7.15 8.92
CA ARG A 107 2.54 -6.04 7.96
C ARG A 107 3.87 -5.58 7.36
N ASN A 108 4.98 -6.27 7.63
CA ASN A 108 6.30 -5.92 7.14
C ASN A 108 6.70 -6.79 5.93
N GLY A 109 7.56 -6.25 5.07
CA GLY A 109 8.05 -6.99 3.91
C GLY A 109 8.82 -8.27 4.31
N VAL A 110 8.70 -9.31 3.49
CA VAL A 110 9.51 -10.54 3.59
C VAL A 110 10.54 -10.51 2.47
N LEU A 111 11.81 -10.38 2.85
CA LEU A 111 12.94 -10.26 1.95
C LEU A 111 14.05 -11.24 2.32
N GLY A 112 14.44 -12.10 1.38
CA GLY A 112 15.63 -12.92 1.50
C GLY A 112 15.50 -14.33 0.96
N ARG A 113 16.59 -15.11 1.11
CA ARG A 113 16.67 -16.51 0.69
C ARG A 113 15.73 -17.39 1.53
N HIS A 114 14.98 -18.25 0.87
CA HIS A 114 14.09 -19.19 1.55
C HIS A 114 14.90 -20.23 2.36
N PRO A 115 14.54 -20.53 3.62
CA PRO A 115 15.38 -21.34 4.52
C PRO A 115 15.55 -22.80 4.09
N LYS A 116 14.66 -23.33 3.24
CA LYS A 116 14.70 -24.73 2.75
C LYS A 116 14.93 -24.85 1.24
N LEU A 117 14.87 -23.74 0.51
CA LEU A 117 14.93 -23.73 -0.96
C LEU A 117 16.06 -22.81 -1.38
N GLU A 118 17.20 -23.42 -1.64
CA GLU A 118 18.47 -22.75 -1.79
C GLU A 118 18.55 -21.75 -2.96
N ASN A 119 17.70 -21.92 -3.97
CA ASN A 119 17.63 -21.08 -5.17
C ASN A 119 16.39 -20.18 -5.21
N LEU A 120 15.62 -20.10 -4.11
CA LEU A 120 14.45 -19.24 -4.00
C LEU A 120 14.75 -18.01 -3.15
N PHE A 121 14.51 -16.83 -3.71
CA PHE A 121 14.54 -15.55 -3.01
C PHE A 121 13.13 -14.97 -3.02
N LEU A 122 12.68 -14.46 -1.88
CA LEU A 122 11.40 -13.77 -1.76
C LEU A 122 11.64 -12.27 -1.55
N ALA A 123 10.79 -11.46 -2.16
CA ALA A 123 10.64 -10.03 -1.91
C ALA A 123 9.15 -9.68 -2.11
N ALA A 124 8.36 -9.81 -1.05
CA ALA A 124 6.90 -9.66 -1.09
C ALA A 124 6.35 -9.19 0.28
N GLY A 125 5.04 -8.94 0.37
CA GLY A 125 4.35 -8.62 1.63
C GLY A 125 4.59 -7.20 2.15
N PHE A 126 4.91 -6.24 1.27
CA PHE A 126 5.33 -4.89 1.68
C PHE A 126 4.18 -4.01 2.24
N SER A 127 2.94 -4.51 2.26
CA SER A 127 1.76 -3.92 2.89
C SER A 127 1.62 -2.41 2.63
N GLY A 128 1.70 -2.01 1.36
CA GLY A 128 1.53 -0.62 0.89
C GLY A 128 2.80 0.21 0.80
N HIS A 129 3.91 -0.26 1.38
CA HIS A 129 5.20 0.43 1.33
C HIS A 129 6.05 0.01 0.13
N GLY A 130 5.54 -0.88 -0.73
CA GLY A 130 6.29 -1.49 -1.82
C GLY A 130 6.93 -0.48 -2.76
N LEU A 131 6.21 0.60 -3.13
CA LEU A 131 6.76 1.66 -3.99
C LEU A 131 7.93 2.39 -3.32
N GLN A 132 7.81 2.72 -2.03
CA GLN A 132 8.84 3.43 -1.28
C GLN A 132 10.07 2.54 -1.05
N HIS A 133 9.86 1.24 -0.81
CA HIS A 133 10.92 0.28 -0.51
C HIS A 133 11.57 -0.34 -1.76
N ALA A 134 10.94 -0.24 -2.93
CA ALA A 134 11.40 -0.91 -4.15
C ALA A 134 12.89 -0.70 -4.49
N PRO A 135 13.47 0.52 -4.40
CA PRO A 135 14.88 0.73 -4.71
C PRO A 135 15.83 -0.04 -3.78
N ALA A 136 15.57 0.01 -2.46
CA ALA A 136 16.37 -0.68 -1.46
C ALA A 136 16.19 -2.20 -1.55
N THR A 137 14.95 -2.65 -1.74
CA THR A 137 14.60 -4.06 -1.95
C THR A 137 15.31 -4.64 -3.17
N GLY A 138 15.25 -3.96 -4.32
CA GLY A 138 15.90 -4.42 -5.54
C GLY A 138 17.42 -4.54 -5.38
N ARG A 139 18.05 -3.56 -4.72
CA ARG A 139 19.49 -3.61 -4.39
C ARG A 139 19.83 -4.80 -3.49
N ALA A 140 19.06 -5.00 -2.43
CA ALA A 140 19.29 -6.07 -1.47
C ALA A 140 19.14 -7.47 -2.10
N VAL A 141 18.12 -7.67 -2.94
CA VAL A 141 17.95 -8.93 -3.69
C VAL A 141 19.12 -9.17 -4.64
N ALA A 142 19.57 -8.14 -5.37
CA ALA A 142 20.72 -8.27 -6.27
C ALA A 142 22.01 -8.64 -5.52
N GLU A 143 22.26 -8.04 -4.35
CA GLU A 143 23.41 -8.36 -3.50
C GLU A 143 23.34 -9.79 -2.97
N LEU A 144 22.17 -10.26 -2.52
CA LEU A 144 21.98 -11.64 -2.10
C LEU A 144 22.24 -12.63 -3.25
N VAL A 145 21.75 -12.35 -4.45
CA VAL A 145 21.92 -13.23 -5.62
C VAL A 145 23.38 -13.28 -6.08
N VAL A 146 24.06 -12.13 -6.17
CA VAL A 146 25.40 -12.04 -6.75
C VAL A 146 26.51 -12.28 -5.71
N LYS A 147 26.29 -11.88 -4.46
CA LYS A 147 27.31 -11.86 -3.39
C LYS A 147 27.01 -12.79 -2.22
N GLY A 148 25.79 -13.30 -2.11
CA GLY A 148 25.36 -14.16 -1.01
C GLY A 148 25.16 -13.46 0.33
N ARG A 149 25.22 -12.12 0.38
CA ARG A 149 25.07 -11.31 1.59
C ARG A 149 24.57 -9.91 1.24
N TYR A 150 23.99 -9.21 2.23
CA TYR A 150 23.76 -7.77 2.13
C TYR A 150 25.09 -7.00 2.25
N GLU A 151 25.26 -5.95 1.46
CA GLU A 151 26.42 -5.05 1.51
C GLU A 151 26.02 -3.60 1.77
N SER A 152 25.00 -3.09 1.07
CA SER A 152 24.63 -1.67 1.17
C SER A 152 23.73 -1.35 2.35
N LEU A 153 22.80 -2.25 2.67
CA LEU A 153 21.84 -2.11 3.77
C LEU A 153 21.50 -3.49 4.33
N ASP A 154 21.66 -3.65 5.64
CA ASP A 154 21.34 -4.92 6.31
C ASP A 154 19.83 -5.08 6.49
N LEU A 155 19.22 -5.89 5.62
CA LEU A 155 17.79 -6.21 5.65
C LEU A 155 17.50 -7.57 6.29
N ARG A 156 18.40 -8.14 7.09
CA ARG A 156 18.17 -9.43 7.78
C ARG A 156 16.92 -9.45 8.64
N ARG A 157 16.51 -8.30 9.20
CA ARG A 157 15.27 -8.15 9.98
C ARG A 157 14.01 -8.43 9.17
N LEU A 158 14.04 -8.24 7.84
CA LEU A 158 12.95 -8.57 6.93
C LEU A 158 12.99 -10.03 6.45
N GLY A 159 13.94 -10.84 6.93
CA GLY A 159 14.12 -12.24 6.52
C GLY A 159 13.12 -13.22 7.15
N TRP A 160 13.17 -14.46 6.65
CA TRP A 160 12.30 -15.57 7.06
C TRP A 160 12.40 -15.97 8.53
N ARG A 161 13.55 -15.72 9.18
CA ARG A 161 13.80 -16.13 10.57
C ARG A 161 12.63 -15.77 11.48
N ARG A 162 12.17 -14.51 11.38
CA ARG A 162 11.11 -13.96 12.23
C ARG A 162 9.76 -14.68 12.01
N LEU A 163 9.44 -15.06 10.77
CA LEU A 163 8.23 -15.84 10.44
C LEU A 163 8.33 -17.28 10.97
N VAL A 164 9.52 -17.88 10.91
CA VAL A 164 9.75 -19.26 11.37
C VAL A 164 9.75 -19.35 12.89
N GLU A 165 10.32 -18.35 13.56
CA GLU A 165 10.43 -18.28 15.01
C GLU A 165 9.20 -17.67 15.68
N GLY A 166 8.27 -17.09 14.91
CA GLY A 166 7.06 -16.46 15.44
C GLY A 166 7.32 -15.13 16.13
N GLU A 167 8.37 -14.41 15.71
CA GLU A 167 8.79 -13.11 16.25
C GLU A 167 8.37 -12.00 15.28
N PRO A 168 7.22 -11.31 15.47
CA PRO A 168 6.82 -10.23 14.58
C PRO A 168 7.79 -9.05 14.66
N LEU A 169 7.97 -8.35 13.54
CA LEU A 169 8.64 -7.06 13.56
C LEU A 169 7.65 -6.00 14.06
N GLU A 170 7.78 -5.62 15.32
CA GLU A 170 6.97 -4.53 15.89
C GLU A 170 7.48 -3.17 15.40
N GLU A 171 6.55 -2.30 15.00
CA GLU A 171 6.84 -0.88 14.79
C GLU A 171 6.73 -0.18 16.14
N ASP A 172 7.86 0.10 16.77
CA ASP A 172 7.93 0.99 17.93
C ASP A 172 7.68 2.44 17.46
N GLY A 173 6.41 2.82 17.31
CA GLY A 173 5.99 4.22 17.22
C GLY A 173 5.25 4.63 15.94
N VAL A 174 3.93 4.70 16.06
CA VAL A 174 3.15 5.94 15.80
C VAL A 174 2.23 6.16 17.00
#